data_AF-A0A3A8W9H5-F1
#
_entry.id   AF-A0A3A8W9H5-F1
#
_cell.length_a   1.000
_cell.length_b   1.000
_cell.length_c   1.000
_cell.angle_alpha   90.00
_cell.angle_beta   90.00
_cell.angle_gamma   90.00
#
_symmetry.space_group_name_H-M   'P 1'
#
loop_
_entity.id
_entity.type
_entity.pdbx_description
1 polymer ?
#
loop_
_entity_poly.entity_id
_entity_poly.type
_entity_poly.pdbx_seq_one_letter_code
_entity_poly.pdbx_strand_id
1 'polypeptide(L)'
;MEDEKELLRSRIEGISDPVQKVLLRDVLADVFGELLRYSNEQFSQLEKRLDAEISDPSRLYYINTGVCRKGGLDDTSQCLFEIKAGKTREKGYLGKLFLACDYPSICQCLHKTFQALVETDQGEFKTTVSLKYCKDYLETFGNLYRTFLANQKQWHTVNCPFLYKFLAIIDREGVVPQDALVQRVEIMLGEFSHFVINDAVLVWNVQEEFCKPEVEVAAAGQKAVYVHSIQLSDDRAGYLAAPEGEDFFQTFFSEESFLVRTEKEAHKNMKLFKIAGIDYNRDGTKLLYPLQTNSRRMRFADRQAQVCPRYLWTRGETERILSSYEVFQDFVLVDICTDLPGEFEGLDFNPFIKENSLLKKKRKIAVILHPKDETDIFRYEKMFFLLAELQLCTKEYQWTGILR
;
A
#
# COMPACT_ATOMS: atom_id res chain seq x y z
N MET A 1 -25.72 -26.63 -7.71
CA MET A 1 -26.80 -27.08 -8.61
C MET A 1 -26.40 -28.18 -9.57
N GLU A 2 -25.34 -28.04 -10.38
CA GLU A 2 -24.86 -29.14 -11.25
C GLU A 2 -24.36 -30.33 -10.40
N ASP A 3 -23.46 -30.05 -9.45
CA ASP A 3 -22.86 -31.06 -8.54
C ASP A 3 -23.90 -31.75 -7.63
N GLU A 4 -24.94 -31.02 -7.20
CA GLU A 4 -26.02 -31.54 -6.36
C GLU A 4 -26.88 -32.55 -7.12
N LYS A 5 -27.16 -32.26 -8.41
CA LYS A 5 -27.91 -33.17 -9.29
C LYS A 5 -27.06 -34.39 -9.65
N GLU A 6 -25.75 -34.23 -9.79
CA GLU A 6 -24.82 -35.32 -10.11
C GLU A 6 -24.64 -36.29 -8.93
N LEU A 7 -24.53 -35.77 -7.70
CA LEU A 7 -24.47 -36.57 -6.48
C LEU A 7 -25.75 -37.37 -6.24
N LEU A 8 -26.92 -36.76 -6.44
CA LEU A 8 -28.22 -37.43 -6.32
C LEU A 8 -28.39 -38.49 -7.42
N ARG A 9 -27.97 -38.19 -8.66
CA ARG A 9 -28.02 -39.15 -9.79
C ARG A 9 -27.14 -40.37 -9.54
N SER A 10 -25.89 -40.20 -9.09
CA SER A 10 -24.99 -41.34 -8.88
C SER A 10 -25.49 -42.29 -7.79
N ARG A 11 -26.16 -41.78 -6.75
CA ARG A 11 -26.78 -42.62 -5.72
C ARG A 11 -28.03 -43.35 -6.19
N ILE A 12 -28.84 -42.74 -7.07
CA ILE A 12 -30.03 -43.37 -7.65
C ILE A 12 -29.65 -44.48 -8.65
N GLU A 13 -28.51 -44.32 -9.33
CA GLU A 13 -28.00 -45.30 -10.31
C GLU A 13 -27.49 -46.60 -9.66
N GLY A 14 -27.06 -46.56 -8.40
CA GLY A 14 -26.55 -47.72 -7.66
C GLY A 14 -27.61 -48.74 -7.18
N ILE A 15 -28.88 -48.61 -7.56
CA ILE A 15 -30.00 -49.43 -7.06
C ILE A 15 -30.61 -50.26 -8.18
N SER A 16 -30.72 -51.58 -7.94
CA SER A 16 -31.14 -52.57 -8.93
C SER A 16 -32.66 -52.81 -9.01
N ASP A 17 -33.43 -52.51 -7.95
CA ASP A 17 -34.88 -52.74 -7.90
C ASP A 17 -35.66 -51.50 -8.43
N PRO A 18 -36.44 -51.63 -9.53
CA PRO A 18 -37.15 -50.52 -10.15
C PRO A 18 -38.28 -49.91 -9.29
N VAL A 19 -38.93 -50.66 -8.40
CA VAL A 19 -39.99 -50.11 -7.52
C VAL A 19 -39.37 -49.29 -6.40
N GLN A 20 -38.29 -49.80 -5.80
CA GLN A 20 -37.50 -49.07 -4.82
C GLN A 20 -36.85 -47.83 -5.45
N LYS A 21 -36.42 -47.90 -6.71
CA LYS A 21 -35.81 -46.76 -7.43
C LYS A 21 -36.75 -45.58 -7.60
N VAL A 22 -38.05 -45.82 -7.86
CA VAL A 22 -39.05 -44.74 -7.98
C VAL A 22 -39.37 -44.12 -6.63
N LEU A 23 -39.66 -44.96 -5.61
CA LEU A 23 -39.97 -44.49 -4.26
C LEU A 23 -38.78 -43.71 -3.64
N LEU A 24 -37.56 -44.22 -3.84
CA LEU A 24 -36.35 -43.60 -3.34
C LEU A 24 -36.00 -42.33 -4.15
N ARG A 25 -36.35 -42.24 -5.43
CA ARG A 25 -36.16 -41.01 -6.22
C ARG A 25 -36.98 -39.86 -5.65
N ASP A 26 -38.24 -40.11 -5.32
CA ASP A 26 -39.12 -39.06 -4.78
C ASP A 26 -38.67 -38.64 -3.37
N VAL A 27 -38.25 -39.60 -2.52
CA VAL A 27 -37.68 -39.29 -1.19
C VAL A 27 -36.29 -38.63 -1.26
N LEU A 28 -35.40 -39.07 -2.17
CA LEU A 28 -34.06 -38.52 -2.34
C LEU A 28 -34.07 -37.14 -3.01
N ALA A 29 -34.98 -36.90 -3.95
CA ALA A 29 -35.08 -35.61 -4.62
C ALA A 29 -35.73 -34.58 -3.70
N ASP A 30 -36.85 -34.91 -3.06
CA ASP A 30 -37.63 -33.93 -2.32
C ASP A 30 -37.06 -33.74 -0.90
N VAL A 31 -36.92 -34.81 -0.11
CA VAL A 31 -36.48 -34.69 1.29
C VAL A 31 -34.98 -34.44 1.39
N PHE A 32 -34.15 -35.22 0.67
CA PHE A 32 -32.70 -35.02 0.72
C PHE A 32 -32.24 -33.79 -0.07
N GLY A 33 -32.95 -33.41 -1.15
CA GLY A 33 -32.68 -32.15 -1.84
C GLY A 33 -32.96 -30.94 -0.95
N GLU A 34 -34.08 -30.94 -0.22
CA GLU A 34 -34.38 -29.89 0.76
C GLU A 34 -33.40 -29.87 1.92
N LEU A 35 -33.00 -31.04 2.45
CA LEU A 35 -31.98 -31.15 3.50
C LEU A 35 -30.61 -30.65 3.05
N LEU A 36 -30.18 -30.99 1.83
CA LEU A 36 -28.92 -30.51 1.25
C LEU A 36 -28.95 -28.99 1.08
N ARG A 37 -30.05 -28.44 0.54
CA ARG A 37 -30.24 -27.00 0.40
C ARG A 37 -30.20 -26.31 1.76
N TYR A 38 -30.98 -26.81 2.74
CA TYR A 38 -30.99 -26.28 4.09
C TYR A 38 -29.60 -26.33 4.73
N SER A 39 -28.89 -27.45 4.59
CA SER A 39 -27.53 -27.60 5.10
C SER A 39 -26.57 -26.60 4.46
N ASN A 40 -26.62 -26.41 3.14
CA ASN A 40 -25.80 -25.45 2.41
C ASN A 40 -26.13 -24.01 2.83
N GLU A 41 -27.40 -23.68 3.04
CA GLU A 41 -27.82 -22.39 3.57
C GLU A 41 -27.29 -22.17 4.99
N GLN A 42 -27.37 -23.17 5.88
CA GLN A 42 -26.82 -23.09 7.23
C GLN A 42 -25.29 -22.93 7.22
N PHE A 43 -24.57 -23.65 6.35
CA PHE A 43 -23.12 -23.47 6.19
C PHE A 43 -22.77 -22.07 5.68
N SER A 44 -23.49 -21.57 4.67
CA SER A 44 -23.28 -20.20 4.17
C SER A 44 -23.58 -19.14 5.22
N GLN A 45 -24.62 -19.33 6.05
CA GLN A 45 -24.91 -18.43 7.18
C GLN A 45 -23.80 -18.48 8.24
N LEU A 46 -23.28 -19.67 8.56
CA LEU A 46 -22.18 -19.84 9.50
C LEU A 46 -20.90 -19.17 8.98
N GLU A 47 -20.55 -19.37 7.70
CA GLU A 47 -19.43 -18.69 7.05
C GLU A 47 -19.56 -17.17 7.14
N LYS A 48 -20.73 -16.61 6.79
CA LYS A 48 -20.98 -15.16 6.91
C LYS A 48 -20.83 -14.65 8.34
N ARG A 49 -21.27 -15.42 9.34
CA ARG A 49 -21.11 -15.07 10.76
C ARG A 49 -19.65 -15.10 11.20
N LEU A 50 -18.90 -16.14 10.82
CA LEU A 50 -17.46 -16.26 11.10
C LEU A 50 -16.67 -15.14 10.42
N ASP A 51 -17.03 -14.79 9.18
CA ASP A 51 -16.43 -13.69 8.43
C ASP A 51 -16.71 -12.33 9.08
N ALA A 52 -17.93 -12.13 9.59
CA ALA A 52 -18.29 -10.91 10.32
C ALA A 52 -17.58 -10.80 11.67
N GLU A 53 -17.38 -11.92 12.38
CA GLU A 53 -16.73 -11.97 13.68
C GLU A 53 -15.22 -11.68 13.60
N ILE A 54 -14.58 -12.09 12.48
CA ILE A 54 -13.16 -11.88 12.22
C ILE A 54 -13.00 -10.96 11.01
N SER A 55 -13.60 -9.76 11.06
CA SER A 55 -13.48 -8.74 10.00
C SER A 55 -12.06 -8.16 9.93
N ASP A 56 -11.64 -7.71 8.75
CA ASP A 56 -10.36 -7.02 8.54
C ASP A 56 -10.46 -5.55 8.98
N PRO A 57 -9.85 -5.16 10.12
CA PRO A 57 -9.90 -3.78 10.61
C PRO A 57 -9.09 -2.82 9.73
N SER A 58 -8.21 -3.34 8.87
CA SER A 58 -7.31 -2.56 8.02
C SER A 58 -7.90 -2.24 6.64
N ARG A 59 -9.07 -2.77 6.28
CA ARG A 59 -9.66 -2.59 4.94
C ARG A 59 -9.88 -1.12 4.55
N LEU A 60 -10.25 -0.28 5.51
CA LEU A 60 -10.46 1.17 5.31
C LEU A 60 -9.15 1.95 5.14
N TYR A 61 -8.01 1.31 5.42
CA TYR A 61 -6.69 1.93 5.45
C TYR A 61 -5.81 1.52 4.26
N TYR A 62 -6.36 0.85 3.26
CA TYR A 62 -5.63 0.51 2.04
C TYR A 62 -5.34 1.75 1.21
N ILE A 63 -4.07 1.91 0.87
CA ILE A 63 -3.55 3.05 0.13
C ILE A 63 -3.28 2.61 -1.30
N ASN A 64 -3.89 3.34 -2.21
CA ASN A 64 -3.68 3.22 -3.64
C ASN A 64 -2.77 4.37 -4.06
N THR A 65 -1.78 4.07 -4.89
CA THR A 65 -0.84 5.04 -5.45
C THR A 65 -0.81 4.95 -6.96
N GLY A 66 -0.51 6.07 -7.60
CA GLY A 66 -0.44 6.20 -9.04
C GLY A 66 0.57 7.26 -9.44
N VAL A 67 0.78 7.37 -10.74
CA VAL A 67 1.53 8.46 -11.34
C VAL A 67 0.79 8.94 -12.59
N CYS A 68 0.63 10.26 -12.70
CA CYS A 68 0.01 10.90 -13.85
C CYS A 68 0.88 12.09 -14.29
N ARG A 69 0.57 12.68 -15.45
CA ARG A 69 1.10 14.01 -15.77
C ARG A 69 0.34 15.06 -14.97
N LYS A 70 0.99 16.18 -14.65
CA LYS A 70 0.40 17.28 -13.90
C LYS A 70 -0.90 17.80 -14.52
N GLY A 71 -0.95 17.96 -15.84
CA GLY A 71 -2.18 18.36 -16.57
C GLY A 71 -3.19 17.22 -16.80
N GLY A 72 -2.91 16.01 -16.31
CA GLY A 72 -3.81 14.85 -16.40
C GLY A 72 -4.48 14.51 -15.06
N LEU A 73 -4.18 15.23 -13.98
CA LEU A 73 -4.88 15.11 -12.71
C LEU A 73 -6.28 15.70 -12.84
N ASP A 74 -7.28 14.97 -12.34
CA ASP A 74 -8.64 15.48 -12.26
C ASP A 74 -8.82 16.28 -10.96
N ASP A 75 -8.88 17.60 -11.06
CA ASP A 75 -9.09 18.51 -9.92
C ASP A 75 -10.44 18.28 -9.20
N THR A 76 -11.39 17.59 -9.86
CA THR A 76 -12.69 17.22 -9.27
C THR A 76 -12.68 15.84 -8.64
N SER A 77 -11.57 15.09 -8.72
CA SER A 77 -11.44 13.77 -8.14
C SER A 77 -11.65 13.81 -6.62
N GLN A 78 -12.50 12.91 -6.15
CA GLN A 78 -12.76 12.72 -4.72
C GLN A 78 -11.97 11.56 -4.12
N CYS A 79 -11.14 10.87 -4.92
CA CYS A 79 -10.44 9.67 -4.48
C CYS A 79 -8.96 9.61 -4.85
N LEU A 80 -8.45 10.41 -5.80
CA LEU A 80 -7.02 10.54 -6.07
C LEU A 80 -6.56 12.00 -5.89
N PHE A 81 -5.50 12.17 -5.11
CA PHE A 81 -4.95 13.47 -4.74
C PHE A 81 -3.44 13.47 -4.98
N GLU A 82 -2.88 14.61 -5.38
CA GLU A 82 -1.43 14.76 -5.53
C GLU A 82 -0.72 14.56 -4.19
N ILE A 83 0.33 13.73 -4.18
CA ILE A 83 1.21 13.62 -3.02
C ILE A 83 2.06 14.88 -2.96
N LYS A 84 1.87 15.68 -1.90
CA LYS A 84 2.69 16.86 -1.65
C LYS A 84 4.11 16.42 -1.27
N ALA A 85 5.08 16.81 -2.08
CA ALA A 85 6.49 16.63 -1.80
C ALA A 85 6.94 17.55 -0.64
N GLY A 86 7.84 17.06 0.21
CA GLY A 86 8.49 17.85 1.26
C GLY A 86 9.26 19.05 0.68
N LYS A 87 9.57 20.02 1.54
CA LYS A 87 10.26 21.27 1.14
C LYS A 87 11.78 21.20 1.29
N THR A 88 12.30 20.11 1.86
CA THR A 88 13.72 19.98 2.19
C THR A 88 14.53 19.65 0.93
N ARG A 89 15.23 20.65 0.38
CA ARG A 89 16.07 20.49 -0.81
C ARG A 89 17.54 20.37 -0.43
N GLU A 90 18.24 19.40 -1.01
CA GLU A 90 19.70 19.31 -0.90
C GLU A 90 20.37 20.49 -1.63
N LYS A 91 21.59 20.87 -1.21
CA LYS A 91 22.37 21.88 -1.93
C LYS A 91 22.63 21.41 -3.36
N GLY A 92 22.46 22.32 -4.33
CA GLY A 92 22.61 22.01 -5.76
C GLY A 92 21.42 21.27 -6.38
N TYR A 93 20.27 21.21 -5.71
CA TYR A 93 19.05 20.64 -6.29
C TYR A 93 18.55 21.51 -7.45
N LEU A 94 18.46 20.91 -8.64
CA LEU A 94 17.99 21.57 -9.86
C LEU A 94 16.55 21.20 -10.25
N GLY A 95 16.04 20.09 -9.71
CA GLY A 95 14.71 19.59 -10.04
C GLY A 95 14.60 18.09 -9.86
N LYS A 96 13.50 17.53 -10.37
CA LYS A 96 13.22 16.09 -10.37
C LYS A 96 12.85 15.62 -11.77
N LEU A 97 13.19 14.38 -12.09
CA LEU A 97 12.77 13.70 -13.31
C LEU A 97 12.13 12.35 -12.96
N PHE A 98 11.21 11.89 -13.80
CA PHE A 98 10.67 10.53 -13.72
C PHE A 98 11.29 9.67 -14.83
N LEU A 99 11.93 8.56 -14.45
CA LEU A 99 12.60 7.66 -15.39
C LEU A 99 11.88 6.31 -15.45
N ALA A 100 11.15 6.08 -16.54
CA ALA A 100 10.32 4.90 -16.77
C ALA A 100 11.10 3.67 -17.27
N CYS A 101 12.21 3.31 -16.62
CA CYS A 101 12.97 2.09 -16.93
C CYS A 101 13.00 1.13 -15.73
N ASP A 102 13.52 -0.07 -15.93
CA ASP A 102 13.64 -1.07 -14.87
C ASP A 102 14.66 -0.66 -13.79
N TYR A 103 14.54 -1.27 -12.62
CA TYR A 103 15.39 -0.96 -11.48
C TYR A 103 16.91 -1.10 -11.75
N PRO A 104 17.39 -2.16 -12.45
CA PRO A 104 18.80 -2.24 -12.85
C PRO A 104 19.28 -1.04 -13.67
N SER A 105 18.47 -0.55 -14.62
CA SER A 105 18.78 0.65 -15.41
C SER A 105 18.84 1.90 -14.54
N ILE A 106 17.92 2.06 -13.59
CA ILE A 106 17.95 3.17 -12.61
C ILE A 106 19.24 3.12 -11.80
N CYS A 107 19.65 1.95 -11.31
CA CYS A 107 20.92 1.81 -10.59
C CYS A 107 22.12 2.22 -11.44
N GLN A 108 22.15 1.88 -12.73
CA GLN A 108 23.22 2.37 -13.62
C GLN A 108 23.23 3.89 -13.72
N CYS A 109 22.06 4.53 -13.82
CA CYS A 109 21.94 5.98 -13.87
C CYS A 109 22.42 6.67 -12.59
N LEU A 110 22.18 6.08 -11.42
CA LEU A 110 22.60 6.64 -10.12
C LEU A 110 24.13 6.67 -9.92
N HIS A 111 24.87 5.79 -10.60
CA HIS A 111 26.33 5.72 -10.53
C HIS A 111 27.05 6.57 -11.59
N LYS A 112 26.30 7.14 -12.55
CA LYS A 112 26.83 7.95 -13.64
C LYS A 112 26.63 9.45 -13.35
N THR A 113 27.44 10.26 -14.03
CA THR A 113 27.22 11.70 -14.16
C THR A 113 26.88 12.05 -15.60
N PHE A 114 26.13 13.12 -15.79
CA PHE A 114 25.61 13.53 -17.09
C PHE A 114 25.88 15.01 -17.31
N GLN A 115 26.15 15.38 -18.56
CA GLN A 115 26.18 16.78 -18.96
C GLN A 115 24.74 17.32 -19.02
N ALA A 116 24.54 18.53 -18.53
CA ALA A 116 23.24 19.19 -18.54
C ALA A 116 23.35 20.67 -18.92
N LEU A 117 22.32 21.15 -19.61
CA LEU A 117 22.04 22.55 -19.85
C LEU A 117 20.90 22.98 -18.93
N VAL A 118 21.13 23.99 -18.10
CA VAL A 118 20.18 24.51 -17.12
C VAL A 118 19.78 25.92 -17.52
N GLU A 119 18.50 26.12 -17.79
CA GLU A 119 17.91 27.43 -18.07
C GLU A 119 17.32 27.98 -16.76
N THR A 120 17.78 29.15 -16.34
CA THR A 120 17.25 29.87 -15.17
C THR A 120 16.82 31.28 -15.54
N ASP A 121 16.20 31.99 -14.59
CA ASP A 121 15.94 33.42 -14.68
C ASP A 121 17.20 34.29 -14.77
N GLN A 122 18.36 33.75 -14.41
CA GLN A 122 19.66 34.43 -14.43
C GLN A 122 20.52 34.08 -15.65
N GLY A 123 20.05 33.17 -16.52
CA GLY A 123 20.74 32.78 -17.76
C GLY A 123 20.86 31.27 -17.95
N GLU A 124 21.64 30.88 -18.95
CA GLU A 124 21.92 29.47 -19.27
C GLU A 124 23.26 29.02 -18.69
N PHE A 125 23.26 27.88 -18.02
CA PHE A 125 24.44 27.29 -17.39
C PHE A 125 24.66 25.87 -17.90
N LYS A 126 25.91 25.56 -18.30
CA LYS A 126 26.34 24.20 -18.58
C LYS A 126 27.00 23.64 -17.32
N THR A 127 26.57 22.46 -16.89
CA THR A 127 27.11 21.80 -15.70
C THR A 127 27.06 20.28 -15.84
N THR A 128 27.79 19.60 -14.98
CA THR A 128 27.68 18.16 -14.77
C THR A 128 26.73 17.87 -13.61
N VAL A 129 25.72 17.02 -13.85
CA VAL A 129 24.74 16.61 -12.85
C VAL A 129 24.88 15.14 -12.48
N SER A 130 24.44 14.78 -11.29
CA SER A 130 24.21 13.40 -10.88
C SER A 130 22.78 13.19 -10.46
N LEU A 131 22.28 11.96 -10.60
CA LEU A 131 20.95 11.57 -10.17
C LEU A 131 21.00 10.90 -8.79
N LYS A 132 20.01 11.20 -7.95
CA LYS A 132 19.79 10.53 -6.66
C LYS A 132 18.32 10.21 -6.48
N TYR A 133 17.99 9.22 -5.65
CA TYR A 133 16.59 9.02 -5.24
C TYR A 133 16.02 10.29 -4.61
N CYS A 134 14.83 10.68 -5.06
CA CYS A 134 14.10 11.81 -4.49
C CYS A 134 13.63 11.45 -3.07
N LYS A 135 14.08 12.23 -2.08
CA LYS A 135 13.69 12.04 -0.68
C LYS A 135 12.44 12.83 -0.28
N ASP A 136 11.99 13.75 -1.14
CA ASP A 136 10.94 14.72 -0.80
C ASP A 136 9.63 14.02 -0.40
N TYR A 137 9.30 12.90 -1.04
CA TYR A 137 8.12 12.12 -0.71
C TYR A 137 8.29 11.25 0.55
N LEU A 138 9.51 10.86 0.91
CA LEU A 138 9.75 10.02 2.09
C LEU A 138 9.35 10.72 3.39
N GLU A 139 9.45 12.04 3.44
CA GLU A 139 8.96 12.84 4.57
C GLU A 139 7.44 12.71 4.71
N THR A 140 6.70 12.80 3.60
CA THR A 140 5.24 12.65 3.56
C THR A 140 4.79 11.26 4.00
N PHE A 141 5.47 10.21 3.53
CA PHE A 141 5.19 8.83 3.96
C PHE A 141 5.55 8.62 5.44
N GLY A 142 6.67 9.18 5.90
CA GLY A 142 7.06 9.14 7.32
C GLY A 142 6.10 9.90 8.24
N ASN A 143 5.49 10.98 7.76
CA ASN A 143 4.42 11.68 8.48
C ASN A 143 3.19 10.79 8.62
N LEU A 144 2.75 10.18 7.51
CA LEU A 144 1.61 9.27 7.51
C LEU A 144 1.85 8.08 8.46
N TYR A 145 3.03 7.46 8.42
CA TYR A 145 3.41 6.39 9.35
C TYR A 145 3.27 6.80 10.82
N ARG A 146 3.78 7.97 11.20
CA ARG A 146 3.64 8.49 12.57
C ARG A 146 2.18 8.70 12.95
N THR A 147 1.36 9.19 12.02
CA THR A 147 -0.08 9.34 12.23
C THR A 147 -0.77 7.99 12.44
N PHE A 148 -0.44 6.95 11.67
CA PHE A 148 -0.96 5.60 11.90
C PHE A 148 -0.67 5.10 13.33
N LEU A 149 0.58 5.25 13.77
CA LEU A 149 0.97 4.86 15.13
C LEU A 149 0.23 5.64 16.21
N ALA A 150 0.12 6.97 16.07
CA ALA A 150 -0.59 7.82 17.03
C ALA A 150 -2.07 7.45 17.15
N ASN A 151 -2.69 6.97 16.06
CA ASN A 151 -4.06 6.47 16.03
C ASN A 151 -4.19 5.00 16.47
N GLN A 152 -3.09 4.36 16.90
CA GLN A 152 -3.05 2.94 17.29
C GLN A 152 -3.53 2.02 16.16
N LYS A 153 -3.26 2.41 14.90
CA LYS A 153 -3.56 1.61 13.71
C LYS A 153 -2.30 0.91 13.23
N GLN A 154 -2.46 -0.33 12.77
CA GLN A 154 -1.36 -1.09 12.21
C GLN A 154 -0.86 -0.42 10.93
N TRP A 155 0.45 -0.18 10.85
CA TRP A 155 1.09 0.25 9.61
C TRP A 155 1.25 -0.94 8.66
N HIS A 156 0.85 -0.73 7.42
CA HIS A 156 1.27 -1.54 6.27
C HIS A 156 2.08 -0.64 5.36
N THR A 157 3.17 -1.18 4.81
CA THR A 157 3.97 -0.50 3.79
C THR A 157 3.04 -0.02 2.68
N VAL A 158 3.30 1.16 2.16
CA VAL A 158 2.55 1.67 1.00
C VAL A 158 3.21 1.13 -0.26
N ASN A 159 2.44 0.43 -1.09
CA ASN A 159 2.92 -0.04 -2.39
C ASN A 159 2.96 1.14 -3.36
N CYS A 160 4.10 1.82 -3.45
CA CYS A 160 4.34 2.95 -4.35
C CYS A 160 5.63 2.72 -5.17
N PRO A 161 5.61 1.84 -6.18
CA PRO A 161 6.80 1.55 -6.96
C PRO A 161 7.24 2.76 -7.81
N PHE A 162 6.31 3.65 -8.15
CA PHE A 162 6.56 4.90 -8.86
C PHE A 162 7.52 5.84 -8.13
N LEU A 163 7.50 5.83 -6.79
CA LEU A 163 8.32 6.69 -5.95
C LEU A 163 9.81 6.58 -6.29
N TYR A 164 10.28 5.36 -6.51
CA TYR A 164 11.69 5.06 -6.76
C TYR A 164 12.14 5.35 -8.19
N LYS A 165 11.21 5.75 -9.07
CA LYS A 165 11.52 6.25 -10.42
C LYS A 165 11.62 7.77 -10.49
N PHE A 166 11.29 8.48 -9.40
CA PHE A 166 11.56 9.91 -9.25
C PHE A 166 12.99 10.13 -8.75
N LEU A 167 13.80 10.77 -9.61
CA LEU A 167 15.20 11.07 -9.34
C LEU A 167 15.39 12.58 -9.19
N ALA A 168 16.05 12.99 -8.11
CA ALA A 168 16.52 14.35 -7.90
C ALA A 168 17.77 14.61 -8.76
N ILE A 169 17.79 15.75 -9.43
CA ILE A 169 18.90 16.21 -10.25
C ILE A 169 19.77 17.13 -9.38
N ILE A 170 21.02 16.74 -9.19
CA ILE A 170 21.96 17.46 -8.33
C ILE A 170 23.13 17.98 -9.17
N ASP A 171 23.32 19.30 -9.15
CA ASP A 171 24.50 19.99 -9.68
C ASP A 171 25.75 19.57 -8.91
N ARG A 172 26.77 19.08 -9.62
CA ARG A 172 28.06 18.69 -9.03
C ARG A 172 29.11 19.77 -9.07
N GLU A 173 29.00 20.70 -10.01
CA GLU A 173 29.97 21.77 -10.19
C GLU A 173 29.59 23.01 -9.37
N GLY A 174 28.30 23.15 -9.03
CA GLY A 174 27.79 24.28 -8.24
C GLY A 174 27.84 25.60 -9.02
N VAL A 175 27.80 25.50 -10.35
CA VAL A 175 27.87 26.64 -11.28
C VAL A 175 26.51 27.33 -11.35
N VAL A 176 25.41 26.59 -11.10
CA VAL A 176 24.06 27.17 -11.05
C VAL A 176 23.87 27.88 -9.70
N PRO A 177 23.52 29.18 -9.68
CA PRO A 177 23.24 29.91 -8.44
C PRO A 177 22.09 29.27 -7.65
N GLN A 178 22.23 29.17 -6.33
CA GLN A 178 21.23 28.48 -5.48
C GLN A 178 19.89 29.23 -5.37
N ASP A 179 19.92 30.54 -5.56
CA ASP A 179 18.77 31.44 -5.55
C ASP A 179 18.12 31.59 -6.94
N ALA A 180 18.74 31.08 -8.00
CA ALA A 180 18.19 31.12 -9.35
C ALA A 180 16.94 30.22 -9.45
N LEU A 181 15.89 30.75 -10.09
CA LEU A 181 14.70 29.99 -10.40
C LEU A 181 14.96 29.13 -11.63
N VAL A 182 15.18 27.83 -11.41
CA VAL A 182 15.34 26.86 -12.50
C VAL A 182 14.03 26.72 -13.27
N GLN A 183 14.09 27.03 -14.57
CA GLN A 183 12.95 26.94 -15.49
C GLN A 183 12.95 25.61 -16.24
N ARG A 184 14.12 25.17 -16.71
CA ARG A 184 14.28 23.94 -17.47
C ARG A 184 15.65 23.32 -17.23
N VAL A 185 15.70 21.99 -17.20
CA VAL A 185 16.94 21.21 -17.13
C VAL A 185 16.92 20.19 -18.26
N GLU A 186 17.87 20.30 -19.19
CA GLU A 186 18.05 19.33 -20.27
C GLU A 186 19.29 18.49 -20.00
N ILE A 187 19.08 17.20 -19.73
CA ILE A 187 20.15 16.26 -19.39
C ILE A 187 20.46 15.39 -20.60
N MET A 188 21.74 15.28 -20.96
CA MET A 188 22.22 14.39 -22.02
C MET A 188 22.27 12.94 -21.52
N LEU A 189 21.11 12.31 -21.35
CA LEU A 189 20.94 10.96 -20.81
C LEU A 189 21.31 9.84 -21.80
N GLY A 190 21.60 10.17 -23.05
CA GLY A 190 21.98 9.21 -24.09
C GLY A 190 20.86 8.20 -24.35
N GLU A 191 21.16 6.91 -24.15
CA GLU A 191 20.20 5.82 -24.33
C GLU A 191 18.95 5.96 -23.43
N PHE A 192 19.09 6.58 -22.26
CA PHE A 192 17.99 6.69 -21.29
C PHE A 192 17.00 7.83 -21.59
N SER A 193 17.29 8.70 -22.57
CA SER A 193 16.43 9.85 -22.90
C SER A 193 14.99 9.45 -23.25
N HIS A 194 14.79 8.27 -23.84
CA HIS A 194 13.47 7.77 -24.24
C HIS A 194 12.59 7.33 -23.06
N PHE A 195 13.18 7.11 -21.88
CA PHE A 195 12.46 6.72 -20.66
C PHE A 195 12.01 7.92 -19.83
N VAL A 196 12.39 9.15 -20.21
CA VAL A 196 12.06 10.35 -19.44
C VAL A 196 10.59 10.72 -19.63
N ILE A 197 9.88 10.85 -18.51
CA ILE A 197 8.53 11.41 -18.49
C ILE A 197 8.58 12.77 -17.78
N ASN A 198 8.28 13.82 -18.55
CA ASN A 198 8.17 15.18 -18.03
C ASN A 198 6.85 15.40 -17.28
N ASP A 199 6.87 16.33 -16.34
CA ASP A 199 5.71 16.77 -15.54
C ASP A 199 4.96 15.64 -14.83
N ALA A 200 5.64 14.55 -14.50
CA ALA A 200 5.06 13.46 -13.73
C ALA A 200 4.83 13.88 -12.27
N VAL A 201 3.67 13.52 -11.73
CA VAL A 201 3.29 13.73 -10.33
C VAL A 201 2.77 12.42 -9.73
N LEU A 202 3.12 12.18 -8.47
CA LEU A 202 2.57 11.06 -7.71
C LEU A 202 1.19 11.42 -7.20
N VAL A 203 0.29 10.46 -7.24
CA VAL A 203 -1.05 10.57 -6.68
C VAL A 203 -1.33 9.40 -5.75
N TRP A 204 -2.23 9.62 -4.79
CA TRP A 204 -2.71 8.59 -3.87
C TRP A 204 -4.13 8.88 -3.39
N ASN A 205 -4.74 7.93 -2.68
CA ASN A 205 -6.08 8.10 -2.11
C ASN A 205 -6.10 8.68 -0.69
N VAL A 206 -5.11 9.49 -0.32
CA VAL A 206 -5.04 10.12 1.01
C VAL A 206 -5.21 11.63 0.88
N GLN A 207 -6.19 12.17 1.59
CA GLN A 207 -6.52 13.59 1.62
C GLN A 207 -6.34 14.15 3.02
N GLU A 208 -5.77 15.34 3.12
CA GLU A 208 -5.78 16.11 4.37
C GLU A 208 -7.07 16.94 4.44
N GLU A 209 -7.83 16.77 5.52
CA GLU A 209 -9.05 17.51 5.80
C GLU A 209 -8.94 18.23 7.16
N PHE A 210 -9.69 19.31 7.31
CA PHE A 210 -9.79 20.04 8.59
C PHE A 210 -11.25 20.14 8.98
N CYS A 211 -11.58 19.69 10.19
CA CYS A 211 -12.93 19.71 10.72
C CYS A 211 -13.00 20.43 12.07
N LYS A 212 -14.19 20.93 12.40
CA LYS A 212 -14.50 21.47 13.73
C LYS A 212 -15.25 20.39 14.51
N PRO A 213 -14.62 19.76 15.52
CA PRO A 213 -15.30 18.74 16.30
C PRO A 213 -16.34 19.35 17.23
N GLU A 214 -17.41 18.61 17.48
CA GLU A 214 -18.31 18.85 18.60
C GLU A 214 -17.72 18.22 19.86
N VAL A 215 -17.76 18.92 20.99
CA VAL A 215 -17.09 18.46 22.22
C VAL A 215 -18.11 18.00 23.25
N GLU A 216 -17.94 16.76 23.71
CA GLU A 216 -18.64 16.21 24.85
C GLU A 216 -17.65 15.93 25.99
N VAL A 217 -18.01 16.34 27.21
CA VAL A 217 -17.17 16.10 28.40
C VAL A 217 -17.45 14.70 28.94
N ALA A 218 -16.42 13.86 29.02
CA ALA A 218 -16.52 12.55 29.65
C ALA A 218 -15.64 12.48 30.91
N ALA A 219 -16.22 12.12 32.05
CA ALA A 219 -15.45 11.89 33.26
C ALA A 219 -14.70 10.54 33.15
N ALA A 220 -13.36 10.57 33.14
CA ALA A 220 -12.52 9.37 33.11
C ALA A 220 -11.66 9.29 34.38
N GLY A 221 -12.24 8.77 35.47
CA GLY A 221 -11.54 8.63 36.74
C GLY A 221 -11.20 9.97 37.39
N GLN A 222 -9.92 10.23 37.66
CA GLN A 222 -9.42 11.47 38.30
C GLN A 222 -9.00 12.58 37.30
N LYS A 223 -9.02 12.32 35.99
CA LYS A 223 -8.71 13.31 34.95
C LYS A 223 -9.94 13.60 34.08
N ALA A 224 -10.13 14.86 33.72
CA ALA A 224 -11.11 15.23 32.71
C ALA A 224 -10.58 14.79 31.33
N VAL A 225 -11.38 14.05 30.58
CA VAL A 225 -11.08 13.67 29.19
C VAL A 225 -12.20 14.23 28.32
N TYR A 226 -11.83 14.78 27.18
CA TYR A 226 -12.78 15.39 26.25
C TYR A 226 -12.94 14.48 25.04
N VAL A 227 -14.21 14.22 24.68
CA VAL A 227 -14.58 13.44 23.50
C VAL A 227 -14.92 14.42 22.40
N HIS A 228 -14.09 14.46 21.37
CA HIS A 228 -14.29 15.26 20.17
C HIS A 228 -15.01 14.39 19.14
N SER A 229 -16.28 14.69 18.88
CA SER A 229 -17.10 14.02 17.88
C SER A 229 -17.00 14.70 16.53
N ILE A 230 -16.72 13.91 15.50
CA ILE A 230 -16.59 14.38 14.12
C ILE A 230 -17.57 13.61 13.26
N GLN A 231 -18.50 14.33 12.64
CA GLN A 231 -19.42 13.80 11.65
C GLN A 231 -18.67 13.43 10.38
N LEU A 232 -18.79 12.18 9.94
CA LEU A 232 -18.10 11.66 8.78
C LEU A 232 -18.86 11.97 7.49
N SER A 233 -18.15 12.40 6.45
CA SER A 233 -18.72 12.65 5.13
C SER A 233 -18.84 11.38 4.28
N ASP A 234 -18.09 10.32 4.63
CA ASP A 234 -17.95 9.09 3.86
C ASP A 234 -17.73 7.91 4.82
N ASP A 235 -18.74 7.04 4.96
CA ASP A 235 -18.73 5.87 5.83
C ASP A 235 -17.82 4.74 5.33
N ARG A 236 -17.35 4.82 4.08
CA ARG A 236 -16.46 3.83 3.45
C ARG A 236 -14.99 4.23 3.48
N ALA A 237 -14.68 5.41 3.99
CA ALA A 237 -13.31 5.91 4.09
C ALA A 237 -12.66 5.58 5.44
N GLY A 238 -11.35 5.40 5.42
CA GLY A 238 -10.54 5.37 6.64
C GLY A 238 -10.25 6.78 7.13
N TYR A 239 -10.24 6.98 8.44
CA TYR A 239 -9.87 8.26 9.04
C TYR A 239 -8.78 8.07 10.09
N LEU A 240 -7.84 9.02 10.11
CA LEU A 240 -6.80 9.15 11.12
C LEU A 240 -6.78 10.59 11.64
N ALA A 241 -6.79 10.76 12.96
CA ALA A 241 -6.68 12.06 13.61
C ALA A 241 -5.22 12.52 13.75
N ALA A 242 -5.00 13.83 13.64
CA ALA A 242 -3.74 14.48 13.96
C ALA A 242 -4.02 15.75 14.79
N PRO A 243 -4.44 15.61 16.06
CA PRO A 243 -4.72 16.74 16.94
C PRO A 243 -3.47 17.58 17.16
N GLU A 244 -3.60 18.90 16.99
CA GLU A 244 -2.46 19.81 17.13
C GLU A 244 -2.03 19.93 18.59
N GLY A 245 -0.75 19.61 18.84
CA GLY A 245 -0.12 19.70 20.16
C GLY A 245 -0.48 18.57 21.12
N GLU A 246 -1.04 17.45 20.62
CA GLU A 246 -1.33 16.27 21.45
C GLU A 246 -0.65 15.01 20.92
N ASP A 247 0.19 14.41 21.77
CA ASP A 247 0.90 13.17 21.48
C ASP A 247 0.13 11.91 21.94
N PHE A 248 -0.82 12.07 22.86
CA PHE A 248 -1.57 10.95 23.46
C PHE A 248 -3.07 11.17 23.31
N PHE A 249 -3.69 10.39 22.41
CA PHE A 249 -5.13 10.38 22.20
C PHE A 249 -5.62 8.98 21.85
N GLN A 250 -6.93 8.77 21.89
CA GLN A 250 -7.58 7.54 21.45
C GLN A 250 -8.59 7.85 20.36
N THR A 251 -8.70 6.95 19.37
CA THR A 251 -9.69 7.08 18.30
C THR A 251 -10.55 5.84 18.20
N PHE A 252 -11.84 6.05 17.94
CA PHE A 252 -12.80 4.97 17.77
C PHE A 252 -13.93 5.46 16.85
N PHE A 253 -14.43 4.53 16.04
CA PHE A 253 -15.60 4.77 15.21
C PHE A 253 -16.85 4.44 16.02
N SER A 254 -17.83 5.34 15.97
CA SER A 254 -19.22 5.12 16.33
C SER A 254 -20.05 5.16 15.05
N GLU A 255 -21.29 4.64 15.06
CA GLU A 255 -22.09 4.33 13.85
C GLU A 255 -22.05 5.39 12.74
N GLU A 256 -22.04 6.69 13.09
CA GLU A 256 -21.96 7.80 12.13
C GLU A 256 -20.86 8.83 12.44
N SER A 257 -20.04 8.59 13.48
CA SER A 257 -19.06 9.58 13.95
C SER A 257 -17.69 8.99 14.25
N PHE A 258 -16.66 9.77 13.97
CA PHE A 258 -15.31 9.49 14.38
C PHE A 258 -15.00 10.26 15.66
N LEU A 259 -14.73 9.52 16.73
CA LEU A 259 -14.56 10.06 18.07
C LEU A 259 -13.07 10.09 18.42
N VAL A 260 -12.59 11.25 18.84
CA VAL A 260 -11.20 11.47 19.27
C VAL A 260 -11.21 11.88 20.73
N ARG A 261 -10.65 11.05 21.62
CA ARG A 261 -10.50 11.34 23.04
C ARG A 261 -9.17 12.00 23.31
N THR A 262 -9.19 13.18 23.90
CA THR A 262 -7.99 13.97 24.18
C THR A 262 -8.02 14.62 25.57
N GLU A 263 -6.86 15.08 26.07
CA GLU A 263 -6.81 15.81 27.35
C GLU A 263 -7.17 17.30 27.18
N LYS A 264 -7.07 17.84 25.96
CA LYS A 264 -7.44 19.23 25.66
C LYS A 264 -8.93 19.39 25.47
N GLU A 265 -9.48 20.43 26.10
CA GLU A 265 -10.90 20.76 26.07
C GLU A 265 -11.45 21.01 24.67
N ALA A 266 -10.74 21.76 23.83
CA ALA A 266 -11.24 22.13 22.52
C ALA A 266 -10.11 22.19 21.48
N HIS A 267 -10.38 21.63 20.30
CA HIS A 267 -9.58 21.80 19.09
C HIS A 267 -10.35 22.62 18.08
N LYS A 268 -9.87 23.83 17.75
CA LYS A 268 -10.58 24.74 16.84
C LYS A 268 -10.65 24.21 15.41
N ASN A 269 -9.58 23.57 14.95
CA ASN A 269 -9.48 22.89 13.66
C ASN A 269 -8.70 21.59 13.90
N MET A 270 -9.40 20.46 13.86
CA MET A 270 -8.80 19.14 13.95
C MET A 270 -8.33 18.72 12.56
N LYS A 271 -7.04 18.38 12.41
CA LYS A 271 -6.53 17.81 11.17
C LYS A 271 -6.87 16.32 11.10
N LEU A 272 -7.41 15.89 9.97
CA LEU A 272 -7.68 14.50 9.65
C LEU A 272 -6.95 14.09 8.37
N PHE A 273 -6.54 12.82 8.31
CA PHE A 273 -6.20 12.17 7.07
C PHE A 273 -7.33 11.23 6.68
N LYS A 274 -8.03 11.55 5.59
CA LYS A 274 -9.05 10.71 4.97
C LYS A 274 -8.39 9.80 3.95
N ILE A 275 -8.62 8.49 4.06
CA ILE A 275 -8.20 7.49 3.09
C ILE A 275 -9.44 7.11 2.29
N ALA A 276 -9.59 7.71 1.11
CA ALA A 276 -10.77 7.57 0.28
C ALA A 276 -10.81 6.19 -0.41
N GLY A 277 -12.01 5.62 -0.54
CA GLY A 277 -12.23 4.48 -1.42
C GLY A 277 -12.02 4.89 -2.88
N ILE A 278 -11.36 4.04 -3.67
CA ILE A 278 -11.20 4.29 -5.11
C ILE A 278 -12.54 4.05 -5.82
N ASP A 279 -13.01 5.05 -6.56
CA ASP A 279 -14.16 4.96 -7.46
C ASP A 279 -13.70 5.20 -8.91
N TYR A 280 -13.42 4.10 -9.62
CA TYR A 280 -12.97 4.12 -11.01
C TYR A 280 -13.96 4.79 -11.98
N ASN A 281 -15.24 4.94 -11.62
CA ASN A 281 -16.24 5.55 -12.49
C ASN A 281 -16.29 7.07 -12.38
N ARG A 282 -15.82 7.62 -11.26
CA ARG A 282 -15.91 9.06 -10.95
C ARG A 282 -14.58 9.78 -11.03
N ASP A 283 -13.47 9.06 -11.15
CA ASP A 283 -12.14 9.63 -11.27
C ASP A 283 -11.71 9.75 -12.73
N GLY A 284 -11.56 10.98 -13.22
CA GLY A 284 -11.09 11.28 -14.58
C GLY A 284 -9.57 11.32 -14.73
N THR A 285 -8.82 11.00 -13.67
CA THR A 285 -7.35 11.11 -13.65
C THR A 285 -6.70 10.23 -14.71
N LYS A 286 -5.91 10.86 -15.60
CA LYS A 286 -5.17 10.17 -16.68
C LYS A 286 -3.87 9.59 -16.16
N LEU A 287 -3.97 8.42 -15.55
CA LEU A 287 -2.83 7.66 -15.05
C LEU A 287 -1.90 7.22 -16.20
N LEU A 288 -0.59 7.29 -15.96
CA LEU A 288 0.43 6.79 -16.89
C LEU A 288 0.60 5.27 -16.79
N TYR A 289 0.30 4.70 -15.62
CA TYR A 289 0.39 3.28 -15.32
C TYR A 289 -0.76 2.84 -14.41
N PRO A 290 -1.10 1.54 -14.35
CA PRO A 290 -2.15 1.02 -13.46
C PRO A 290 -1.86 1.35 -11.98
N LEU A 291 -2.91 1.68 -11.23
CA LEU A 291 -2.81 1.92 -9.79
C LEU A 291 -2.15 0.74 -9.06
N GLN A 292 -1.35 1.08 -8.07
CA GLN A 292 -0.67 0.13 -7.20
C GLN A 292 -1.24 0.25 -5.80
N THR A 293 -1.46 -0.86 -5.14
CA THR A 293 -2.16 -0.89 -3.87
C THR A 293 -1.46 -1.82 -2.89
N ASN A 294 -1.56 -1.49 -1.60
CA ASN A 294 -1.20 -2.41 -0.51
C ASN A 294 -2.40 -3.23 -0.01
N SER A 295 -3.48 -3.29 -0.80
CA SER A 295 -4.66 -4.09 -0.50
C SER A 295 -4.32 -5.55 -0.22
N ARG A 296 -5.09 -6.15 0.69
CA ARG A 296 -4.99 -7.58 1.00
C ARG A 296 -6.33 -8.27 0.79
N ARG A 297 -6.27 -9.44 0.17
CA ARG A 297 -7.37 -10.40 0.06
C ARG A 297 -7.20 -11.44 1.14
N MET A 298 -7.58 -11.06 2.36
CA MET A 298 -7.43 -11.89 3.55
C MET A 298 -8.37 -13.09 3.50
N ARG A 299 -7.83 -14.32 3.51
CA ARG A 299 -8.59 -15.55 3.73
C ARG A 299 -8.82 -15.75 5.23
N PHE A 300 -9.64 -16.74 5.58
CA PHE A 300 -9.89 -17.09 6.98
C PHE A 300 -8.60 -17.32 7.79
N ALA A 301 -7.66 -18.09 7.24
CA ALA A 301 -6.36 -18.35 7.88
C ALA A 301 -5.53 -17.06 8.09
N ASP A 302 -5.67 -16.08 7.20
CA ASP A 302 -4.96 -14.80 7.29
C ASP A 302 -5.52 -13.94 8.44
N ARG A 303 -6.85 -13.88 8.56
CA ARG A 303 -7.54 -13.13 9.61
C ARG A 303 -7.31 -13.77 10.99
N GLN A 304 -7.31 -15.09 11.07
CA GLN A 304 -6.97 -15.81 12.29
C GLN A 304 -5.52 -15.55 12.74
N ALA A 305 -4.56 -15.52 11.80
CA ALA A 305 -3.17 -15.24 12.09
C ALA A 305 -2.92 -13.80 12.58
N GLN A 306 -3.77 -12.83 12.24
CA GLN A 306 -3.68 -11.47 12.79
C GLN A 306 -4.03 -11.41 14.28
N VAL A 307 -5.00 -12.21 14.73
CA VAL A 307 -5.43 -12.22 16.14
C VAL A 307 -4.37 -12.86 17.05
N CYS A 308 -3.68 -13.90 16.56
CA CYS A 308 -2.61 -14.57 17.29
C CYS A 308 -1.38 -14.74 16.37
N PRO A 309 -0.54 -13.69 16.21
CA PRO A 309 0.59 -13.75 15.30
C PRO A 309 1.64 -14.74 15.82
N ARG A 310 1.90 -15.78 15.01
CA ARG A 310 3.01 -16.71 15.20
C ARG A 310 3.75 -16.85 13.88
N TYR A 311 4.91 -16.23 13.78
CA TYR A 311 5.69 -16.28 12.56
C TYR A 311 6.68 -17.44 12.59
N LEU A 312 6.42 -18.44 11.73
CA LEU A 312 7.36 -19.50 11.42
C LEU A 312 7.82 -19.31 9.98
N TRP A 313 9.11 -19.08 9.73
CA TRP A 313 9.64 -18.77 8.39
C TRP A 313 9.77 -20.01 7.50
N THR A 314 8.64 -20.66 7.26
CA THR A 314 8.49 -21.79 6.34
C THR A 314 7.98 -21.28 4.99
N ARG A 315 8.21 -22.07 3.93
CA ARG A 315 7.66 -21.77 2.60
C ARG A 315 6.16 -21.50 2.63
N GLY A 316 5.39 -22.36 3.31
CA GLY A 316 3.93 -22.23 3.37
C GLY A 316 3.46 -20.97 4.11
N GLU A 317 4.11 -20.60 5.21
CA GLU A 317 3.73 -19.39 5.96
C GLU A 317 4.10 -18.11 5.22
N THR A 318 5.29 -18.05 4.62
CA THR A 318 5.68 -16.91 3.79
C THR A 318 4.77 -16.80 2.55
N GLU A 319 4.45 -17.91 1.88
CA GLU A 319 3.51 -17.93 0.77
C GLU A 319 2.12 -17.46 1.20
N ARG A 320 1.65 -17.88 2.39
CA ARG A 320 0.38 -17.44 2.96
C ARG A 320 0.36 -15.91 3.14
N ILE A 321 1.41 -15.33 3.74
CA ILE A 321 1.52 -13.89 3.93
C ILE A 321 1.57 -13.17 2.58
N LEU A 322 2.47 -13.58 1.68
CA LEU A 322 2.66 -12.96 0.37
C LEU A 322 1.38 -13.01 -0.48
N SER A 323 0.74 -14.18 -0.57
CA SER A 323 -0.50 -14.37 -1.34
C SER A 323 -1.71 -13.62 -0.78
N SER A 324 -1.62 -13.08 0.44
CA SER A 324 -2.65 -12.16 0.93
C SER A 324 -2.60 -10.81 0.21
N TYR A 325 -1.47 -10.37 -0.33
CA TYR A 325 -1.36 -9.09 -1.03
C TYR A 325 -1.76 -9.21 -2.50
N GLU A 326 -2.52 -8.24 -3.00
CA GLU A 326 -2.99 -8.25 -4.40
C GLU A 326 -1.84 -8.29 -5.41
N VAL A 327 -0.78 -7.53 -5.17
CA VAL A 327 0.42 -7.47 -6.04
C VAL A 327 1.15 -8.80 -6.18
N PHE A 328 0.96 -9.75 -5.26
CA PHE A 328 1.57 -11.08 -5.39
C PHE A 328 0.99 -11.88 -6.57
N GLN A 329 -0.17 -11.49 -7.11
CA GLN A 329 -0.72 -12.10 -8.33
C GLN A 329 0.22 -11.96 -9.53
N ASP A 330 1.15 -11.00 -9.51
CA ASP A 330 2.14 -10.79 -10.57
C ASP A 330 3.35 -11.74 -10.46
N PHE A 331 3.42 -12.55 -9.41
CA PHE A 331 4.57 -13.41 -9.11
C PHE A 331 4.16 -14.87 -8.86
N VAL A 332 5.17 -15.74 -8.93
CA VAL A 332 5.11 -17.12 -8.43
C VAL A 332 6.25 -17.32 -7.44
N LEU A 333 5.95 -17.84 -6.24
CA LEU A 333 7.00 -18.19 -5.28
C LEU A 333 7.70 -19.48 -5.71
N VAL A 334 8.98 -19.35 -6.06
CA VAL A 334 9.83 -20.48 -6.46
C VAL A 334 10.38 -21.16 -5.21
N ASP A 335 11.05 -20.40 -4.34
CA ASP A 335 11.71 -20.96 -3.15
C ASP A 335 12.03 -19.88 -2.10
N ILE A 336 12.42 -20.33 -0.91
CA ILE A 336 12.92 -19.51 0.19
C ILE A 336 14.23 -20.11 0.71
N CYS A 337 15.30 -19.32 0.66
CA CYS A 337 16.64 -19.78 1.04
C CYS A 337 17.20 -18.93 2.19
N THR A 338 17.81 -19.56 3.18
CA THR A 338 18.57 -18.84 4.22
C THR A 338 19.99 -18.57 3.77
N ASP A 339 20.56 -17.45 4.23
CA ASP A 339 21.96 -17.04 4.04
C ASP A 339 22.39 -16.84 2.58
N LEU A 340 21.44 -16.73 1.65
CA LEU A 340 21.67 -16.31 0.28
C LEU A 340 21.53 -14.78 0.19
N PRO A 341 22.53 -14.04 -0.32
CA PRO A 341 22.35 -12.62 -0.59
C PRO A 341 21.41 -12.42 -1.78
N GLY A 342 20.53 -11.42 -1.69
CA GLY A 342 19.77 -10.95 -2.85
C GLY A 342 20.68 -10.43 -3.96
N GLU A 343 20.19 -10.42 -5.19
CA GLU A 343 20.96 -10.02 -6.37
C GLU A 343 21.31 -8.53 -6.38
N PHE A 344 20.41 -7.71 -5.84
CA PHE A 344 20.54 -6.26 -5.81
C PHE A 344 20.47 -5.71 -4.39
N GLU A 345 21.03 -4.52 -4.18
CA GLU A 345 20.86 -3.77 -2.94
C GLU A 345 19.39 -3.34 -2.82
N GLY A 346 18.65 -3.97 -1.90
CA GLY A 346 17.21 -3.76 -1.79
C GLY A 346 16.83 -2.31 -1.48
N LEU A 347 15.73 -1.84 -2.06
CA LEU A 347 15.13 -0.56 -1.68
C LEU A 347 14.44 -0.69 -0.32
N ASP A 348 14.74 0.22 0.60
CA ASP A 348 14.00 0.34 1.85
C ASP A 348 12.71 1.16 1.60
N PHE A 349 11.56 0.49 1.73
CA PHE A 349 10.24 1.09 1.61
C PHE A 349 9.76 1.76 2.90
N ASN A 350 10.45 1.52 4.02
CA ASN A 350 10.13 2.08 5.31
C ASN A 350 11.37 2.68 6.01
N PRO A 351 12.14 3.58 5.36
CA PRO A 351 13.38 4.12 5.92
C PRO A 351 13.16 4.98 7.18
N PHE A 352 11.91 5.42 7.42
CA PHE A 352 11.49 6.14 8.61
C PHE A 352 11.28 5.24 9.84
N ILE A 353 11.27 3.91 9.68
CA ILE A 353 11.16 2.96 10.79
C ILE A 353 12.56 2.66 11.34
N LYS A 354 12.97 3.43 12.36
CA LYS A 354 14.32 3.38 12.96
C LYS A 354 14.70 2.00 13.50
N GLU A 355 13.73 1.21 13.94
CA GLU A 355 13.94 -0.11 14.55
C GLU A 355 14.55 -1.12 13.58
N ASN A 356 14.38 -0.92 12.27
CA ASN A 356 14.98 -1.77 11.23
C ASN A 356 16.52 -1.67 11.23
N SER A 357 17.08 -0.56 11.71
CA SER A 357 18.52 -0.23 11.68
C SER A 357 19.35 -0.72 12.88
N LEU A 358 18.71 -1.17 13.97
CA LEU A 358 19.38 -1.36 15.27
C LEU A 358 20.25 -2.63 15.36
N LEU A 359 20.04 -3.63 14.49
CA LEU A 359 20.77 -4.89 14.52
C LEU A 359 21.81 -4.94 13.38
N LYS A 360 23.09 -4.78 13.73
CA LYS A 360 24.20 -4.61 12.77
C LYS A 360 24.54 -5.86 11.93
N LYS A 361 24.00 -7.04 12.25
CA LYS A 361 24.17 -8.29 11.47
C LYS A 361 22.97 -9.21 11.65
N LYS A 362 21.90 -9.02 10.86
CA LYS A 362 20.76 -9.94 10.79
C LYS A 362 21.09 -11.10 9.84
N ARG A 363 20.59 -12.31 10.12
CA ARG A 363 20.64 -13.41 9.13
C ARG A 363 19.73 -13.07 7.95
N LYS A 364 20.15 -13.43 6.74
CA LYS A 364 19.40 -13.12 5.52
C LYS A 364 18.48 -14.27 5.16
N ILE A 365 17.26 -13.94 4.77
CA ILE A 365 16.35 -14.89 4.12
C ILE A 365 16.04 -14.32 2.73
N ALA A 366 16.32 -15.09 1.69
CA ALA A 366 16.04 -14.75 0.31
C ALA A 366 14.70 -15.37 -0.11
N VAL A 367 13.82 -14.56 -0.69
CA VAL A 367 12.64 -15.02 -1.42
C VAL A 367 12.98 -15.03 -2.91
N ILE A 368 12.77 -16.17 -3.55
CA ILE A 368 12.95 -16.31 -4.99
C ILE A 368 11.57 -16.25 -5.65
N LEU A 369 11.32 -15.20 -6.42
CA LEU A 369 10.08 -14.99 -7.15
C LEU A 369 10.34 -15.09 -8.66
N HIS A 370 9.38 -15.65 -9.39
CA HIS A 370 9.34 -15.56 -10.83
C HIS A 370 8.24 -14.55 -11.23
N PRO A 371 8.57 -13.44 -11.91
CA PRO A 371 7.56 -12.50 -12.39
C PRO A 371 6.79 -13.13 -13.56
N LYS A 372 5.47 -12.99 -13.57
CA LYS A 372 4.64 -13.47 -14.69
C LYS A 372 4.81 -12.63 -15.96
N ASP A 373 5.18 -11.37 -15.79
CA ASP A 373 5.50 -10.44 -16.87
C ASP A 373 6.93 -9.92 -16.70
N GLU A 374 7.86 -10.42 -17.52
CA GLU A 374 9.25 -9.99 -17.55
C GLU A 374 9.43 -8.60 -18.17
N THR A 375 8.41 -8.03 -18.81
CA THR A 375 8.46 -6.69 -19.39
C THR A 375 8.01 -5.60 -18.42
N ASP A 376 7.42 -5.98 -17.28
CA ASP A 376 7.01 -5.04 -16.24
C ASP A 376 8.24 -4.35 -15.63
N ILE A 377 8.33 -3.03 -15.86
CA ILE A 377 9.40 -2.17 -15.36
C ILE A 377 9.34 -1.95 -13.85
N PHE A 378 8.25 -2.34 -13.16
CA PHE A 378 8.04 -2.18 -11.72
C PHE A 378 8.24 -3.48 -10.92
N ARG A 379 8.59 -4.60 -11.58
CA ARG A 379 8.68 -5.93 -10.94
C ARG A 379 9.62 -5.96 -9.72
N TYR A 380 10.72 -5.21 -9.76
CA TYR A 380 11.66 -5.14 -8.64
C TYR A 380 11.07 -4.37 -7.46
N GLU A 381 10.46 -3.21 -7.73
CA GLU A 381 9.81 -2.39 -6.70
C GLU A 381 8.62 -3.11 -6.07
N LYS A 382 7.82 -3.85 -6.85
CA LYS A 382 6.75 -4.72 -6.34
C LYS A 382 7.30 -5.84 -5.45
N MET A 383 8.40 -6.48 -5.84
CA MET A 383 9.11 -7.44 -4.98
C MET A 383 9.61 -6.77 -3.70
N PHE A 384 10.25 -5.61 -3.76
CA PHE A 384 10.75 -4.91 -2.58
C PHE A 384 9.62 -4.50 -1.61
N PHE A 385 8.46 -4.10 -2.13
CA PHE A 385 7.26 -3.90 -1.33
C PHE A 385 6.86 -5.18 -0.56
N LEU A 386 6.81 -6.33 -1.23
CA LEU A 386 6.49 -7.61 -0.57
C LEU A 386 7.52 -7.98 0.51
N LEU A 387 8.80 -7.75 0.25
CA LEU A 387 9.86 -7.97 1.24
C LEU A 387 9.74 -7.01 2.43
N ALA A 388 9.31 -5.76 2.20
CA ALA A 388 9.09 -4.80 3.26
C ALA A 388 7.94 -5.23 4.19
N GLU A 389 6.86 -5.81 3.65
CA GLU A 389 5.79 -6.40 4.47
C GLU A 389 6.28 -7.60 5.30
N LEU A 390 7.09 -8.49 4.71
CA LEU A 390 7.73 -9.57 5.48
C LEU A 390 8.69 -9.04 6.55
N GLN A 391 9.37 -7.92 6.28
CA GLN A 391 10.27 -7.27 7.22
C GLN A 391 9.53 -6.66 8.42
N LEU A 392 8.28 -6.20 8.26
CA LEU A 392 7.45 -5.75 9.39
C LEU A 392 7.08 -6.89 10.36
N CYS A 393 7.06 -8.14 9.87
CA CYS A 393 6.75 -9.31 10.69
C CYS A 393 7.94 -9.81 11.54
N THR A 394 9.17 -9.34 11.30
CA THR A 394 10.36 -9.82 12.03
C THR A 394 11.44 -8.79 12.26
N LYS A 395 12.03 -8.83 13.46
CA LYS A 395 13.24 -8.06 13.78
C LYS A 395 14.52 -8.88 13.65
N GLU A 396 14.43 -10.21 13.61
CA GLU A 396 15.56 -11.13 13.68
C GLU A 396 16.28 -11.32 12.34
N TYR A 397 15.50 -11.32 11.26
CA TYR A 397 15.98 -11.59 9.90
C TYR A 397 15.94 -10.33 9.03
N GLN A 398 16.79 -10.34 8.00
CA GLN A 398 16.74 -9.40 6.89
C GLN A 398 16.21 -10.13 5.66
N TRP A 399 15.08 -9.68 5.14
CA TRP A 399 14.54 -10.23 3.90
C TRP A 399 15.27 -9.65 2.68
N THR A 400 15.56 -10.52 1.72
CA THR A 400 16.16 -10.16 0.43
C THR A 400 15.40 -10.87 -0.69
N GLY A 401 15.53 -10.37 -1.91
CA GLY A 401 14.77 -10.88 -3.05
C GLY A 401 15.66 -11.23 -4.23
N ILE A 402 15.21 -12.22 -4.98
CA ILE A 402 15.79 -12.66 -6.24
C ILE A 402 14.63 -12.82 -7.22
N LEU A 403 14.74 -12.19 -8.39
CA LEU A 403 13.83 -12.43 -9.50
C LEU A 403 14.48 -13.42 -10.47
N ARG A 404 13.80 -14.51 -10.78
CA ARG A 404 14.26 -15.54 -11.73
C ARG A 404 13.41 -15.59 -12.97
#